data_AF-A0A923PQM0-F1
#
_entry.id   AF-A0A923PQM0-F1
#
_cell.length_a   1.000
_cell.length_b   1.000
_cell.length_c   1.000
_cell.angle_alpha   90.00
_cell.angle_beta   90.00
_cell.angle_gamma   90.00
#
_symmetry.space_group_name_H-M   'P 1'
#
loop_
_entity.id
_entity.type
_entity.pdbx_description
1 polymer ?
#
loop_
_entity_poly.entity_id
_entity_poly.type
_entity_poly.pdbx_seq_one_letter_code
_entity_poly.pdbx_strand_id
1 'polypeptide(L)'
;LVGVSREGFPLLVLTQASGGIMTVGATVGLARQSGLGRSASILAGALLLGMGNVVAQFTAAQTDLFTAGVFAVSFYLWLAALRRREALGRRAPRAGLALGAKGTLFYLAPGAVLWVAWLAWQHPLPWPQWRRTLLAAALGLGLFAAPAFVRNWRAYGDALGPAVWVKKHHKGFDSVSGQTHKIYWNLTSALAQNLEPQSQPPGLRALSQTAGLALVASLPASAQDPYTLNHIDRRLELEKILRRSEPDADATSFGLITLLLFSAGTLIALARWRRPPARLILVWSAGVIIFLVFFLTMQQWHPFSFRYFVLVAPWIALVAAWGIEQLAPRPRTVVWTLALAGVLAVSWHVTLRTHQAGWRAVTQPTRSLGFFVSHGWREWSRQLDQPETPFTLDLPEERPLSAFYRQWPRRDVAYLPESAPAAATAEAAVRGLDGWLIVPASHFLGREGRVAASVWLLGGDETSPFSLAAYRSLGPDEKPNPVIYRQRRTLVGPTVTFDLLIKSAGAPTVRVAFANPAPQARDFRWATPLTHQQATLAPGERRVIELPLPADAVSEVKIIFTRVSGDSDDALTVELVR
;
A
#
# COMPACT_ATOMS: atom_id res chain seq x y z
N LEU A 1 1.32 19.97 5.66
CA LEU A 1 0.69 18.95 4.78
C LEU A 1 -0.84 18.84 4.94
N VAL A 2 -1.46 19.45 5.96
CA VAL A 2 -2.90 19.35 6.25
C VAL A 2 -3.80 20.20 5.31
N GLY A 3 -3.25 21.20 4.61
CA GLY A 3 -4.00 22.08 3.70
C GLY A 3 -4.01 21.68 2.20
N VAL A 4 -3.16 20.73 1.80
CA VAL A 4 -2.98 20.35 0.37
C VAL A 4 -4.15 19.50 -0.16
N SER A 5 -4.96 18.93 0.73
CA SER A 5 -5.93 17.87 0.41
C SER A 5 -7.38 18.31 0.16
N ARG A 6 -7.67 19.62 -0.01
CA ARG A 6 -8.96 20.05 -0.58
C ARG A 6 -9.10 19.64 -2.05
N GLU A 7 -7.97 19.49 -2.77
CA GLU A 7 -7.86 18.99 -4.16
C GLU A 7 -6.84 17.81 -4.32
N GLY A 8 -6.29 17.29 -3.22
CA GLY A 8 -4.86 16.90 -3.15
C GLY A 8 -4.40 15.44 -3.24
N PHE A 9 -5.09 14.54 -3.94
CA PHE A 9 -4.45 13.26 -4.30
C PHE A 9 -3.30 13.45 -5.31
N PRO A 10 -3.43 14.29 -6.36
CA PRO A 10 -2.34 14.59 -7.30
C PRO A 10 -1.11 15.21 -6.63
N LEU A 11 -1.31 16.17 -5.72
CA LEU A 11 -0.20 16.83 -5.02
C LEU A 11 0.55 15.87 -4.07
N LEU A 12 -0.15 14.89 -3.47
CA LEU A 12 0.49 13.84 -2.67
C LEU A 12 1.40 12.96 -3.54
N VAL A 13 0.90 12.53 -4.71
CA VAL A 13 1.67 11.74 -5.67
C VAL A 13 2.88 12.52 -6.18
N LEU A 14 2.71 13.80 -6.53
CA LEU A 14 3.83 14.66 -6.95
C LEU A 14 4.86 14.85 -5.84
N THR A 15 4.43 15.00 -4.59
CA THR A 15 5.33 15.11 -3.43
C THR A 15 6.14 13.82 -3.27
N GLN A 16 5.49 12.65 -3.35
CA GLN A 16 6.18 11.37 -3.31
C GLN A 16 7.18 11.21 -4.47
N ALA A 17 6.78 11.56 -5.69
CA ALA A 17 7.66 11.52 -6.86
C ALA A 17 8.87 12.44 -6.72
N SER A 18 8.69 13.63 -6.12
CA SER A 18 9.81 14.53 -5.78
C SER A 18 10.79 13.89 -4.81
N GLY A 19 10.28 13.11 -3.85
CA GLY A 19 11.06 12.24 -2.97
C GLY A 19 11.90 11.21 -3.72
N GLY A 20 11.30 10.58 -4.73
CA GLY A 20 12.00 9.67 -5.62
C GLY A 20 13.14 10.35 -6.39
N ILE A 21 12.89 11.53 -6.97
CA ILE A 21 13.92 12.32 -7.67
C ILE A 21 15.06 12.68 -6.70
N MET A 22 14.73 13.10 -5.48
CA MET A 22 15.71 13.36 -4.42
C MET A 22 16.54 12.11 -4.10
N THR A 23 15.91 10.94 -4.01
CA THR A 23 16.57 9.65 -3.76
C THR A 23 17.57 9.30 -4.87
N VAL A 24 17.16 9.44 -6.13
CA VAL A 24 18.05 9.21 -7.29
C VAL A 24 19.22 10.18 -7.28
N GLY A 25 18.96 11.49 -7.14
CA GLY A 25 20.00 12.52 -7.10
C GLY A 25 21.00 12.32 -5.96
N ALA A 26 20.50 11.97 -4.76
CA ALA A 26 21.34 11.64 -3.62
C ALA A 26 22.18 10.39 -3.87
N THR A 27 21.63 9.36 -4.51
CA THR A 27 22.37 8.13 -4.86
C THR A 27 23.53 8.44 -5.80
N VAL A 28 23.29 9.24 -6.86
CA VAL A 28 24.35 9.70 -7.78
C VAL A 28 25.41 10.51 -7.02
N GLY A 29 24.98 11.40 -6.13
CA GLY A 29 25.88 12.21 -5.29
C GLY A 29 26.74 11.36 -4.36
N LEU A 30 26.13 10.39 -3.66
CA LEU A 30 26.82 9.45 -2.77
C LEU A 30 27.77 8.53 -3.54
N ALA A 31 27.42 8.12 -4.76
CA ALA A 31 28.28 7.38 -5.67
C ALA A 31 29.55 8.16 -6.04
N ARG A 32 29.40 9.43 -6.41
CA ARG A 32 30.55 10.31 -6.67
C ARG A 32 31.41 10.48 -5.43
N GLN A 33 30.81 10.68 -4.26
CA GLN A 33 31.55 10.76 -3.00
C GLN A 33 32.21 9.42 -2.64
N SER A 34 31.66 8.29 -3.05
CA SER A 34 32.27 6.98 -2.77
C SER A 34 33.36 6.58 -3.78
N GLY A 35 33.75 7.50 -4.67
CA GLY A 35 34.87 7.32 -5.60
C GLY A 35 34.48 6.73 -6.95
N LEU A 36 33.18 6.61 -7.26
CA LEU A 36 32.75 6.16 -8.58
C LEU A 36 32.92 7.25 -9.64
N GLY A 37 33.24 6.85 -10.87
CA GLY A 37 33.29 7.72 -12.04
C GLY A 37 31.93 8.39 -12.34
N ARG A 38 31.92 9.41 -13.21
CA ARG A 38 30.67 10.14 -13.55
C ARG A 38 29.62 9.21 -14.12
N SER A 39 29.99 8.39 -15.11
CA SER A 39 29.09 7.43 -15.75
C SER A 39 28.57 6.39 -14.75
N ALA A 40 29.48 5.74 -14.01
CA ALA A 40 29.11 4.74 -13.00
C ALA A 40 28.19 5.31 -11.90
N SER A 41 28.34 6.60 -11.56
CA SER A 41 27.47 7.23 -10.56
C SER A 41 26.04 7.46 -11.09
N ILE A 42 25.90 7.84 -12.36
CA ILE A 42 24.58 7.93 -13.01
C ILE A 42 23.96 6.53 -13.10
N LEU A 43 24.76 5.52 -13.46
CA LEU A 43 24.32 4.13 -13.52
C LEU A 43 23.90 3.59 -12.14
N ALA A 44 24.55 4.02 -11.05
CA ALA A 44 24.08 3.70 -9.69
C ALA A 44 22.68 4.27 -9.41
N GLY A 45 22.40 5.50 -9.86
CA GLY A 45 21.05 6.06 -9.84
C GLY A 45 20.05 5.27 -10.70
N ALA A 46 20.48 4.74 -11.85
CA ALA A 46 19.65 3.88 -12.69
C ALA A 46 19.36 2.52 -12.05
N LEU A 47 20.31 1.89 -11.34
CA LEU A 47 20.08 0.65 -10.60
C LEU A 47 18.97 0.81 -9.56
N LEU A 48 18.87 1.97 -8.91
CA LEU A 48 17.79 2.27 -7.96
C LEU A 48 16.42 2.24 -8.64
N LEU A 49 16.32 2.65 -9.90
CA LEU A 49 15.10 2.54 -10.70
C LEU A 49 14.84 1.10 -11.17
N GLY A 50 15.78 0.17 -11.06
CA GLY A 50 15.53 -1.26 -11.30
C GLY A 50 14.88 -1.97 -10.12
N MET A 51 14.79 -1.33 -8.96
CA MET A 51 14.18 -1.89 -7.77
C MET A 51 12.67 -1.71 -7.84
N GLY A 52 11.93 -2.81 -7.89
CA GLY A 52 10.48 -2.78 -8.05
C GLY A 52 9.75 -1.95 -6.98
N ASN A 53 10.14 -2.10 -5.72
CA ASN A 53 9.57 -1.35 -4.60
C ASN A 53 9.80 0.17 -4.70
N VAL A 54 10.96 0.60 -5.21
CA VAL A 54 11.27 2.01 -5.45
C VAL A 54 10.36 2.54 -6.56
N VAL A 55 10.33 1.87 -7.73
CA VAL A 55 9.54 2.34 -8.89
C VAL A 55 8.05 2.33 -8.59
N ALA A 56 7.54 1.29 -7.94
CA ALA A 56 6.14 1.23 -7.58
C ALA A 56 5.77 2.42 -6.67
N GLN A 57 6.65 2.80 -5.75
CA GLN A 57 6.48 3.97 -4.88
C GLN A 57 6.66 5.32 -5.56
N PHE A 58 7.43 5.44 -6.65
CA PHE A 58 7.43 6.64 -7.50
C PHE A 58 6.03 6.91 -8.04
N THR A 59 5.25 5.85 -8.23
CA THR A 59 3.92 5.93 -8.77
C THR A 59 2.85 5.98 -7.69
N ALA A 60 3.04 5.41 -6.51
CA ALA A 60 2.00 5.30 -5.47
C ALA A 60 1.86 6.54 -4.57
N ALA A 61 0.72 6.67 -3.88
CA ALA A 61 0.45 7.74 -2.90
C ALA A 61 0.97 7.38 -1.48
N GLN A 62 2.20 6.89 -1.40
CA GLN A 62 2.87 6.55 -0.14
C GLN A 62 3.78 7.70 0.33
N THR A 63 4.42 7.54 1.50
CA THR A 63 5.35 8.55 2.06
C THR A 63 6.76 7.99 2.33
N ASP A 64 6.97 6.69 2.08
CA ASP A 64 8.24 6.01 2.37
C ASP A 64 9.38 6.52 1.47
N LEU A 65 9.18 6.52 0.14
CA LEU A 65 10.16 7.08 -0.80
C LEU A 65 10.43 8.57 -0.58
N PHE A 66 9.43 9.38 -0.21
CA PHE A 66 9.65 10.77 0.20
C PHE A 66 10.58 10.86 1.41
N THR A 67 10.31 10.08 2.45
CA THR A 67 11.13 10.03 3.65
C THR A 67 12.56 9.57 3.34
N ALA A 68 12.71 8.51 2.52
CA ALA A 68 13.99 8.02 2.05
C ALA A 68 14.77 9.08 1.27
N GLY A 69 14.11 9.82 0.37
CA GLY A 69 14.73 10.87 -0.43
C GLY A 69 15.21 12.05 0.38
N VAL A 70 14.37 12.56 1.28
CA VAL A 70 14.76 13.67 2.19
C VAL A 70 15.94 13.23 3.06
N PHE A 71 15.90 12.02 3.62
CA PHE A 71 17.00 11.49 4.42
C PHE A 71 18.28 11.32 3.59
N ALA A 72 18.22 10.69 2.42
CA ALA A 72 19.37 10.45 1.55
C ALA A 72 20.01 11.76 1.07
N VAL A 73 19.22 12.78 0.70
CA VAL A 73 19.73 14.11 0.35
C VAL A 73 20.39 14.77 1.56
N SER A 74 19.78 14.69 2.73
CA SER A 74 20.36 15.23 3.97
C SER A 74 21.72 14.60 4.26
N PHE A 75 21.79 13.28 4.16
CA PHE A 75 22.99 12.50 4.38
C PHE A 75 24.08 12.82 3.33
N TYR A 76 23.71 12.89 2.05
CA TYR A 76 24.61 13.30 0.97
C TYR A 76 25.21 14.69 1.21
N LEU A 77 24.37 15.68 1.49
CA LEU A 77 24.81 17.05 1.71
C LEU A 77 25.69 17.18 2.96
N TRP A 78 25.39 16.40 4.00
CA TRP A 78 26.22 16.32 5.19
C TRP A 78 27.59 15.71 4.89
N LEU A 79 27.66 14.59 4.17
CA LEU A 79 28.91 13.98 3.71
C LEU A 79 29.73 14.94 2.84
N ALA A 80 29.09 15.62 1.89
CA ALA A 80 29.75 16.60 1.03
C ALA A 80 30.32 17.77 1.85
N ALA A 81 29.60 18.21 2.88
CA ALA A 81 30.04 19.26 3.80
C ALA A 81 31.27 18.86 4.60
N LEU A 82 31.23 17.68 5.22
CA LEU A 82 32.31 17.13 6.03
C LEU A 82 33.62 17.07 5.24
N ARG A 83 33.55 16.56 4.01
CA ARG A 83 34.72 16.43 3.14
C ARG A 83 35.31 17.76 2.69
N ARG A 84 34.48 18.81 2.60
CA ARG A 84 34.92 20.18 2.31
C ARG A 84 35.29 20.97 3.57
N ARG A 85 35.13 20.39 4.77
CA ARG A 85 35.29 21.06 6.07
C ARG A 85 34.41 22.32 6.20
N GLU A 86 33.25 22.33 5.55
CA GLU A 86 32.30 23.44 5.57
C GLU A 86 31.36 23.36 6.78
N ALA A 87 30.79 24.51 7.17
CA ALA A 87 29.81 24.57 8.25
C ALA A 87 28.56 23.73 7.96
N LEU A 88 28.32 22.73 8.82
CA LEU A 88 27.23 21.76 8.69
C LEU A 88 25.83 22.30 9.04
N GLY A 89 25.75 23.43 9.75
CA GLY A 89 24.53 23.89 10.43
C GLY A 89 23.32 24.13 9.51
N ARG A 90 23.53 24.54 8.25
CA ARG A 90 22.42 24.78 7.31
C ARG A 90 21.81 23.48 6.73
N ARG A 91 22.47 22.33 6.93
CA ARG A 91 22.13 21.05 6.27
C ARG A 91 21.46 20.06 7.23
N ALA A 92 21.66 20.19 8.54
CA ALA A 92 21.11 19.32 9.60
C ALA A 92 19.58 19.36 9.81
N PRO A 93 18.84 20.48 9.58
CA PRO A 93 17.39 20.51 9.84
C PRO A 93 16.58 19.52 8.99
N ARG A 94 17.14 19.09 7.85
CA ARG A 94 16.48 18.20 6.88
C ARG A 94 16.33 16.75 7.38
N ALA A 95 17.21 16.29 8.27
CA ALA A 95 17.03 14.99 8.95
C ALA A 95 15.82 15.02 9.89
N GLY A 96 15.59 16.15 10.57
CA GLY A 96 14.37 16.37 11.36
C GLY A 96 13.10 16.36 10.52
N LEU A 97 13.15 16.92 9.30
CA LEU A 97 12.05 16.83 8.34
C LEU A 97 11.76 15.38 7.90
N ALA A 98 12.80 14.57 7.64
CA ALA A 98 12.60 13.16 7.29
C ALA A 98 11.94 12.38 8.43
N LEU A 99 12.40 12.55 9.68
CA LEU A 99 11.78 11.88 10.83
C LEU A 99 10.35 12.35 11.07
N GLY A 100 10.11 13.66 10.95
CA GLY A 100 8.76 14.25 11.06
C GLY A 100 7.81 13.81 9.94
N ALA A 101 8.33 13.44 8.77
CA ALA A 101 7.54 12.91 7.66
C ALA A 101 7.05 11.48 7.92
N LYS A 102 7.91 10.62 8.50
CA LYS A 102 7.52 9.24 8.84
C LYS A 102 8.36 8.63 9.96
N GLY A 103 7.66 8.07 10.96
CA GLY A 103 8.29 7.40 12.10
C GLY A 103 9.05 6.12 11.76
N THR A 104 8.80 5.49 10.60
CA THR A 104 9.50 4.26 10.15
C THR A 104 10.99 4.49 9.89
N LEU A 105 11.43 5.75 9.77
CA LEU A 105 12.86 6.10 9.74
C LEU A 105 13.59 5.61 11.00
N PHE A 106 12.87 5.37 12.10
CA PHE A 106 13.41 4.74 13.31
C PHE A 106 14.20 3.45 13.02
N TYR A 107 13.71 2.59 12.11
CA TYR A 107 14.41 1.34 11.79
C TYR A 107 15.76 1.56 11.11
N LEU A 108 15.95 2.69 10.43
CA LEU A 108 17.22 3.07 9.81
C LEU A 108 18.22 3.66 10.81
N ALA A 109 17.76 4.12 11.98
CA ALA A 109 18.58 4.87 12.91
C ALA A 109 19.88 4.15 13.32
N PRO A 110 19.90 2.83 13.66
CA PRO A 110 21.15 2.16 14.02
C PRO A 110 22.18 2.13 12.89
N GLY A 111 21.74 1.87 11.65
CA GLY A 111 22.62 1.91 10.47
C GLY A 111 23.12 3.33 10.16
N ALA A 112 22.24 4.33 10.30
CA ALA A 112 22.60 5.74 10.13
C ALA A 112 23.61 6.21 11.20
N VAL A 113 23.48 5.75 12.44
CA VAL A 113 24.44 6.05 13.52
C VAL A 113 25.82 5.49 13.17
N LEU A 114 25.92 4.26 12.67
CA LEU A 114 27.20 3.71 12.20
C LEU A 114 27.82 4.60 11.11
N TRP A 115 27.03 4.95 10.10
CA TRP A 115 27.49 5.81 9.01
C TRP A 115 27.98 7.17 9.48
N VAL A 116 27.24 7.80 10.39
CA VAL A 116 27.57 9.11 10.96
C VAL A 116 28.81 9.01 11.84
N ALA A 117 28.89 8.02 12.73
CA ALA A 117 30.01 7.83 13.64
C ALA A 117 31.31 7.56 12.89
N TRP A 118 31.26 6.69 11.86
CA TRP A 118 32.43 6.42 11.04
C TRP A 118 32.91 7.66 10.29
N LEU A 119 31.99 8.44 9.71
CA LEU A 119 32.34 9.68 9.02
C LEU A 119 32.89 10.77 9.96
N ALA A 120 32.30 10.89 11.15
CA ALA A 120 32.78 11.78 12.21
C ALA A 120 34.22 11.42 12.63
N TRP A 121 34.53 10.14 12.70
CA TRP A 121 35.86 9.64 13.02
C TRP A 121 36.88 9.90 11.90
N GLN A 122 36.50 9.70 10.63
CA GLN A 122 37.37 9.94 9.48
C GLN A 122 37.60 11.43 9.17
N HIS A 123 36.62 12.27 9.51
CA HIS A 123 36.64 13.70 9.26
C HIS A 123 36.34 14.46 10.56
N PRO A 124 37.29 14.48 11.52
CA PRO A 124 37.08 15.12 12.81
C PRO A 124 36.80 16.61 12.60
N LEU A 125 35.77 17.11 13.29
CA LEU A 125 35.39 18.52 13.26
C LEU A 125 35.70 19.19 14.60
N PRO A 126 36.00 20.49 14.60
CA PRO A 126 36.06 21.28 15.82
C PRO A 126 34.72 21.23 16.57
N TRP A 127 34.78 21.17 17.91
CA TRP A 127 33.60 21.17 18.78
C TRP A 127 32.55 22.27 18.46
N PRO A 128 32.92 23.52 18.11
CA PRO A 128 31.94 24.54 17.72
C PRO A 128 31.09 24.15 16.51
N GLN A 129 31.66 23.43 15.55
CA GLN A 129 30.92 22.95 14.38
C GLN A 129 29.98 21.81 14.75
N TRP A 130 30.42 20.89 15.62
CA TRP A 130 29.56 19.86 16.19
C TRP A 130 28.37 20.45 16.95
N ARG A 131 28.61 21.42 17.84
CA ARG A 131 27.55 22.11 18.58
C ARG A 131 26.52 22.75 17.64
N ARG A 132 26.96 23.43 16.58
CA ARG A 132 26.06 24.03 15.56
C ARG A 132 25.25 22.96 14.81
N THR A 133 25.87 21.82 14.51
CA THR A 133 25.20 20.69 13.83
C THR A 133 24.13 20.08 14.73
N LEU A 134 24.47 19.79 15.98
CA LEU A 134 23.57 19.22 16.97
C LEU A 134 22.41 20.17 17.27
N LEU A 135 22.68 21.48 17.43
CA LEU A 135 21.64 22.48 17.64
C LEU A 135 20.69 22.55 16.43
N ALA A 136 21.22 22.58 15.21
CA ALA A 136 20.40 22.61 14.01
C ALA A 136 19.59 21.31 13.81
N ALA A 137 20.14 20.15 14.19
CA ALA A 137 19.41 18.89 14.21
C ALA A 137 18.29 18.91 15.27
N ALA A 138 18.57 19.39 16.48
CA ALA A 138 17.59 19.53 17.56
C ALA A 138 16.46 20.49 17.19
N LEU A 139 16.78 21.64 16.56
CA LEU A 139 15.79 22.58 16.04
C LEU A 139 14.95 21.94 14.92
N GLY A 140 15.56 21.19 14.01
CA GLY A 140 14.84 20.45 12.97
C GLY A 140 13.88 19.41 13.55
N LEU A 141 14.32 18.63 14.54
CA LEU A 141 13.48 17.66 15.25
C LEU A 141 12.34 18.37 16.00
N GLY A 142 12.64 19.47 16.69
CA GLY A 142 11.66 20.29 17.38
C GLY A 142 10.59 20.86 16.46
N LEU A 143 10.97 21.30 15.26
CA LEU A 143 10.04 21.93 14.31
C LEU A 143 9.20 20.88 13.56
N PHE A 144 9.78 19.76 13.16
CA PHE A 144 9.14 18.82 12.24
C PHE A 144 8.63 17.53 12.89
N ALA A 145 9.29 17.02 13.93
CA ALA A 145 8.91 15.76 14.59
C ALA A 145 8.14 15.99 15.90
N ALA A 146 8.54 16.98 16.72
CA ALA A 146 7.91 17.24 18.00
C ALA A 146 6.40 17.52 17.93
N PRO A 147 5.83 18.21 16.92
CA PRO A 147 4.38 18.37 16.83
C PRO A 147 3.64 17.04 16.74
N ALA A 148 4.20 16.03 16.07
CA ALA A 148 3.60 14.69 16.00
C ALA A 148 3.67 13.98 17.36
N PHE A 149 4.82 14.05 18.06
CA PHE A 149 4.99 13.47 19.39
C PHE A 149 4.09 14.13 20.44
N VAL A 150 3.96 15.46 20.43
CA VAL A 150 3.06 16.20 21.32
C VAL A 150 1.60 15.84 21.04
N ARG A 151 1.22 15.71 19.76
CA ARG A 151 -0.13 15.26 19.40
C ARG A 151 -0.41 13.84 19.91
N ASN A 152 0.54 12.92 19.72
CA ASN A 152 0.40 11.55 20.21
C ASN A 152 0.31 11.52 21.74
N TRP A 153 1.16 12.28 22.44
CA TRP A 153 1.14 12.39 23.89
C TRP A 153 -0.21 12.89 24.40
N ARG A 154 -0.76 13.95 23.79
CA ARG A 154 -2.08 14.49 24.15
C ARG A 154 -3.22 13.52 23.84
N ALA A 155 -3.14 12.76 22.76
CA ALA A 155 -4.20 11.86 22.32
C ALA A 155 -4.17 10.50 23.05
N TYR A 156 -3.00 10.01 23.42
CA TYR A 156 -2.79 8.62 23.84
C TYR A 156 -2.02 8.47 25.16
N GLY A 157 -1.50 9.56 25.74
CA GLY A 157 -0.62 9.52 26.91
C GLY A 157 0.81 9.03 26.62
N ASP A 158 1.16 8.83 25.35
CA ASP A 158 2.47 8.32 24.92
C ASP A 158 2.91 9.03 23.62
N ALA A 159 4.16 9.47 23.55
CA ALA A 159 4.72 10.20 22.41
C ALA A 159 4.82 9.33 21.14
N LEU A 160 4.98 8.01 21.29
CA LEU A 160 5.11 7.07 20.17
C LEU A 160 3.75 6.66 19.60
N GLY A 161 2.65 7.06 20.24
CA GLY A 161 1.30 6.62 19.91
C GLY A 161 0.78 5.62 20.95
N PRO A 162 -0.38 4.99 20.71
CA PRO A 162 -0.98 4.09 21.68
C PRO A 162 -0.04 2.93 22.02
N ALA A 163 0.28 2.73 23.31
CA ALA A 163 1.20 1.69 23.76
C ALA A 163 0.80 0.27 23.30
N VAL A 164 -0.51 0.00 23.19
CA VAL A 164 -1.04 -1.27 22.67
C VAL A 164 -0.59 -1.50 21.22
N TRP A 165 -0.60 -0.46 20.39
CA TRP A 165 -0.18 -0.51 18.99
C TRP A 165 1.32 -0.62 18.82
N VAL A 166 2.08 0.12 19.63
CA VAL A 166 3.54 -0.01 19.66
C VAL A 166 3.93 -1.43 20.06
N LYS A 167 3.33 -1.98 21.12
CA LYS A 167 3.56 -3.36 21.55
C LYS A 167 3.16 -4.35 20.46
N LYS A 168 1.97 -4.20 19.84
CA LYS A 168 1.49 -5.05 18.75
C LYS A 168 2.53 -5.16 17.63
N HIS A 169 3.03 -4.03 17.12
CA HIS A 169 4.03 -4.04 16.05
C HIS A 169 5.42 -4.57 16.46
N HIS A 170 5.75 -4.56 17.76
CA HIS A 170 7.09 -4.87 18.26
C HIS A 170 7.15 -6.04 19.25
N LYS A 171 6.21 -7.00 19.19
CA LYS A 171 6.24 -8.20 20.06
C LYS A 171 7.40 -9.16 19.70
N GLY A 172 7.68 -10.11 20.60
CA GLY A 172 8.60 -11.22 20.37
C GLY A 172 9.99 -11.06 21.00
N PHE A 173 10.08 -10.31 22.11
CA PHE A 173 11.33 -10.15 22.89
C PHE A 173 11.42 -11.10 24.09
N ASP A 174 10.52 -12.09 24.16
CA ASP A 174 10.29 -12.88 25.38
C ASP A 174 11.43 -13.88 25.67
N SER A 175 12.25 -14.24 24.67
CA SER A 175 13.46 -15.07 24.85
C SER A 175 14.46 -14.91 23.69
N VAL A 176 15.74 -15.26 23.93
CA VAL A 176 16.80 -15.28 22.89
C VAL A 176 16.48 -16.27 21.76
N SER A 177 15.99 -17.46 22.13
CA SER A 177 15.58 -18.49 21.16
C SER A 177 14.41 -17.99 20.29
N GLY A 178 13.42 -17.33 20.89
CA GLY A 178 12.31 -16.72 20.17
C GLY A 178 12.75 -15.63 19.17
N GLN A 179 13.71 -14.78 19.57
CA GLN A 179 14.28 -13.77 18.69
C GLN A 179 15.01 -14.40 17.49
N THR A 180 15.74 -15.49 17.71
CA THR A 180 16.45 -16.19 16.61
C THR A 180 15.47 -16.79 15.62
N HIS A 181 14.38 -17.41 16.10
CA HIS A 181 13.30 -17.90 15.24
C HIS A 181 12.62 -16.78 14.46
N LYS A 182 12.30 -15.66 15.12
CA LYS A 182 11.72 -14.48 14.48
C LYS A 182 12.61 -13.95 13.36
N ILE A 183 13.90 -13.76 13.63
CA ILE A 183 14.87 -13.29 12.62
C ILE A 183 14.94 -14.27 11.45
N TYR A 184 15.05 -15.57 11.73
CA TYR A 184 15.13 -16.59 10.69
C TYR A 184 13.90 -16.56 9.79
N TRP A 185 12.69 -16.62 10.34
CA TRP A 185 11.49 -16.61 9.51
C TRP A 185 11.24 -15.28 8.80
N ASN A 186 11.54 -14.15 9.43
CA ASN A 186 11.44 -12.83 8.80
C ASN A 186 12.44 -12.69 7.65
N LEU A 187 13.67 -13.20 7.83
CA LEU A 187 14.69 -13.22 6.79
C LEU A 187 14.26 -14.13 5.63
N THR A 188 13.81 -15.36 5.92
CA THR A 188 13.30 -16.28 4.90
C THR A 188 12.14 -15.66 4.12
N SER A 189 11.23 -14.97 4.81
CA SER A 189 10.13 -14.24 4.16
C SER A 189 10.61 -13.10 3.28
N ALA A 190 11.58 -12.31 3.74
CA ALA A 190 12.18 -11.24 2.95
C ALA A 190 12.94 -11.79 1.72
N LEU A 191 13.62 -12.93 1.86
CA LEU A 191 14.27 -13.62 0.74
C LEU A 191 13.25 -14.14 -0.26
N ALA A 192 12.16 -14.75 0.21
CA ALA A 192 11.05 -15.17 -0.65
C ALA A 192 10.42 -13.99 -1.40
N GLN A 193 10.19 -12.85 -0.73
CA GLN A 193 9.70 -11.63 -1.40
C GLN A 193 10.70 -11.05 -2.41
N ASN A 194 12.02 -11.17 -2.19
CA ASN A 194 13.01 -10.78 -3.21
C ASN A 194 12.96 -11.66 -4.47
N LEU A 195 12.35 -12.85 -4.38
CA LEU A 195 12.10 -13.75 -5.51
C LEU A 195 10.72 -13.53 -6.16
N GLU A 196 9.98 -12.49 -5.73
CA GLU A 196 8.68 -12.21 -6.31
C GLU A 196 8.82 -11.86 -7.80
N PRO A 197 7.98 -12.44 -8.70
CA PRO A 197 8.20 -12.36 -10.15
C PRO A 197 8.10 -10.96 -10.75
N GLN A 198 7.31 -10.07 -10.16
CA GLN A 198 7.05 -8.72 -10.64
C GLN A 198 8.27 -7.80 -10.50
N SER A 199 9.20 -8.12 -9.60
CA SER A 199 10.49 -7.45 -9.42
C SER A 199 11.63 -8.06 -10.25
N GLN A 200 11.34 -9.03 -11.11
CA GLN A 200 12.33 -9.68 -11.97
C GLN A 200 12.15 -9.32 -13.44
N PRO A 201 13.23 -9.30 -14.23
CA PRO A 201 13.11 -9.25 -15.67
C PRO A 201 12.34 -10.48 -16.20
N PRO A 202 11.63 -10.37 -17.34
CA PRO A 202 10.74 -11.41 -17.85
C PRO A 202 11.32 -12.83 -17.87
N GLY A 203 12.60 -12.97 -18.28
CA GLY A 203 13.26 -14.27 -18.37
C GLY A 203 13.54 -14.97 -17.03
N LEU A 204 13.45 -14.28 -15.89
CA LEU A 204 13.71 -14.85 -14.56
C LEU A 204 12.44 -15.06 -13.73
N ARG A 205 11.27 -14.64 -14.22
CA ARG A 205 10.02 -14.64 -13.45
C ARG A 205 9.61 -16.03 -12.97
N ALA A 206 9.54 -16.99 -13.89
CA ALA A 206 9.12 -18.35 -13.57
C ALA A 206 10.10 -19.05 -12.62
N LEU A 207 11.41 -18.91 -12.86
CA LEU A 207 12.44 -19.46 -11.99
C LEU A 207 12.36 -18.87 -10.58
N SER A 208 12.19 -17.55 -10.48
CA SER A 208 12.10 -16.86 -9.19
C SER A 208 10.82 -17.24 -8.46
N GLN A 209 9.68 -17.40 -9.16
CA GLN A 209 8.44 -17.90 -8.56
C GLN A 209 8.64 -19.29 -7.94
N THR A 210 9.25 -20.22 -8.68
CA THR A 210 9.50 -21.59 -8.20
C THR A 210 10.43 -21.58 -6.98
N ALA A 211 11.53 -20.84 -7.05
CA ALA A 211 12.47 -20.71 -5.93
C ALA A 211 11.82 -20.04 -4.71
N GLY A 212 11.01 -19.01 -4.93
CA GLY A 212 10.26 -18.33 -3.88
C GLY A 212 9.27 -19.25 -3.19
N LEU A 213 8.49 -20.02 -3.96
CA LEU A 213 7.54 -21.00 -3.41
C LEU A 213 8.24 -22.11 -2.62
N ALA A 214 9.42 -22.53 -3.06
CA ALA A 214 10.25 -23.48 -2.33
C ALA A 214 10.72 -22.93 -0.97
N LEU A 215 11.14 -21.65 -0.91
CA LEU A 215 11.44 -21.00 0.37
C LEU A 215 10.21 -20.89 1.26
N VAL A 216 9.06 -20.53 0.69
CA VAL A 216 7.80 -20.38 1.44
C VAL A 216 7.33 -21.70 2.04
N ALA A 217 7.59 -22.83 1.37
CA ALA A 217 7.27 -24.15 1.91
C ALA A 217 8.02 -24.49 3.21
N SER A 218 9.14 -23.81 3.51
CA SER A 218 9.88 -23.97 4.77
C SER A 218 9.32 -23.16 5.95
N LEU A 219 8.36 -22.27 5.69
CA LEU A 219 7.74 -21.42 6.71
C LEU A 219 6.56 -22.12 7.39
N PRO A 220 6.27 -21.81 8.68
CA PRO A 220 5.16 -22.40 9.41
C PRO A 220 3.80 -22.01 8.80
N ALA A 221 2.82 -22.90 8.91
CA ALA A 221 1.44 -22.62 8.52
C ALA A 221 0.69 -21.90 9.65
N SER A 222 0.09 -20.75 9.33
CA SER A 222 -0.90 -19.91 10.04
C SER A 222 -1.05 -19.96 11.58
N ALA A 223 -1.38 -21.10 12.17
CA ALA A 223 -1.94 -21.15 13.52
C ALA A 223 -0.92 -20.95 14.66
N GLN A 224 0.38 -20.93 14.35
CA GLN A 224 1.46 -20.97 15.36
C GLN A 224 2.53 -19.90 15.18
N ASP A 225 2.31 -18.88 14.36
CA ASP A 225 3.30 -17.82 14.16
C ASP A 225 3.01 -16.59 15.05
N PRO A 226 3.63 -16.47 16.25
CA PRO A 226 3.43 -15.32 17.13
C PRO A 226 4.10 -14.05 16.60
N TYR A 227 4.87 -14.13 15.50
CA TYR A 227 5.68 -13.04 14.98
C TYR A 227 5.04 -12.34 13.79
N THR A 228 3.79 -12.67 13.43
CA THR A 228 3.00 -11.93 12.42
C THR A 228 2.07 -10.91 13.06
N LEU A 229 1.83 -9.82 12.33
CA LEU A 229 0.80 -8.85 12.69
C LEU A 229 -0.59 -9.48 12.49
N ASN A 230 -1.53 -9.20 13.40
CA ASN A 230 -2.95 -9.61 13.27
C ASN A 230 -3.17 -11.12 13.04
N HIS A 231 -2.24 -11.99 13.47
CA HIS A 231 -2.31 -13.43 13.22
C HIS A 231 -2.44 -13.79 11.73
N ILE A 232 -1.88 -12.94 10.85
CA ILE A 232 -1.87 -13.20 9.42
C ILE A 232 -1.07 -14.47 9.14
N ASP A 233 -1.60 -15.30 8.24
CA ASP A 233 -0.90 -16.48 7.73
C ASP A 233 0.24 -16.05 6.81
N ARG A 234 1.47 -16.07 7.34
CA ARG A 234 2.68 -15.71 6.59
C ARG A 234 2.84 -16.53 5.32
N ARG A 235 2.63 -17.84 5.41
CA ARG A 235 2.84 -18.75 4.28
C ARG A 235 1.84 -18.44 3.18
N LEU A 236 0.55 -18.40 3.52
CA LEU A 236 -0.52 -18.13 2.57
C LEU A 236 -0.35 -16.75 1.91
N GLU A 237 -0.03 -15.71 2.67
CA GLU A 237 0.17 -14.37 2.11
C GLU A 237 1.38 -14.26 1.20
N LEU A 238 2.48 -14.95 1.52
CA LEU A 238 3.64 -15.02 0.62
C LEU A 238 3.31 -15.80 -0.66
N GLU A 239 2.58 -16.92 -0.57
CA GLU A 239 2.12 -17.66 -1.74
C GLU A 239 1.22 -16.78 -2.63
N LYS A 240 0.32 -15.99 -2.03
CA LYS A 240 -0.49 -15.00 -2.76
C LYS A 240 0.40 -13.99 -3.46
N ILE A 241 1.36 -13.37 -2.78
CA ILE A 241 2.29 -12.39 -3.37
C ILE A 241 3.05 -12.99 -4.55
N LEU A 242 3.63 -14.18 -4.39
CA LEU A 242 4.41 -14.86 -5.44
C LEU A 242 3.57 -15.27 -6.66
N ARG A 243 2.26 -15.46 -6.50
CA ARG A 243 1.33 -15.85 -7.57
C ARG A 243 0.58 -14.68 -8.20
N ARG A 244 0.81 -13.44 -7.75
CA ARG A 244 0.14 -12.27 -8.35
C ARG A 244 0.53 -12.10 -9.81
N SER A 245 -0.46 -11.77 -10.63
CA SER A 245 -0.29 -11.43 -12.04
C SER A 245 0.21 -10.00 -12.24
N GLU A 246 -0.04 -9.11 -11.28
CA GLU A 246 0.27 -7.67 -11.34
C GLU A 246 1.13 -7.21 -10.17
N PRO A 247 1.99 -6.19 -10.36
CA PRO A 247 2.75 -5.58 -9.27
C PRO A 247 1.85 -4.80 -8.30
N ASP A 248 2.29 -4.75 -7.05
CA ASP A 248 1.62 -4.07 -5.94
C ASP A 248 2.65 -3.23 -5.19
N ALA A 249 2.44 -1.92 -5.12
CA ALA A 249 3.43 -1.02 -4.52
C ALA A 249 3.66 -1.25 -3.02
N ASP A 250 2.76 -1.96 -2.34
CA ASP A 250 2.95 -2.35 -0.95
C ASP A 250 3.76 -3.65 -0.80
N ALA A 251 3.81 -4.53 -1.81
CA ALA A 251 4.39 -5.87 -1.70
C ALA A 251 5.59 -6.16 -2.64
N THR A 252 5.76 -5.36 -3.69
CA THR A 252 6.91 -5.46 -4.61
C THR A 252 8.23 -5.28 -3.84
N SER A 253 9.29 -5.96 -4.27
CA SER A 253 10.59 -6.00 -3.59
C SER A 253 11.69 -5.29 -4.39
N PHE A 254 12.96 -5.46 -3.99
CA PHE A 254 14.09 -4.98 -4.79
C PHE A 254 14.42 -5.87 -5.99
N GLY A 255 13.95 -7.11 -5.97
CA GLY A 255 14.34 -8.15 -6.92
C GLY A 255 15.64 -8.88 -6.56
N LEU A 256 15.80 -10.10 -7.09
CA LEU A 256 16.92 -10.99 -6.76
C LEU A 256 18.23 -10.44 -7.31
N ILE A 257 18.21 -9.90 -8.53
CA ILE A 257 19.40 -9.34 -9.19
C ILE A 257 20.01 -8.24 -8.32
N THR A 258 19.20 -7.34 -7.78
CA THR A 258 19.65 -6.27 -6.91
C THR A 258 20.34 -6.82 -5.66
N LEU A 259 19.74 -7.82 -5.02
CA LEU A 259 20.30 -8.47 -3.84
C LEU A 259 21.64 -9.16 -4.15
N LEU A 260 21.74 -9.85 -5.29
CA LEU A 260 22.97 -10.52 -5.75
C LEU A 260 24.07 -9.50 -6.03
N LEU A 261 23.77 -8.39 -6.72
CA LEU A 261 24.74 -7.34 -7.02
C LEU A 261 25.23 -6.64 -5.74
N PHE A 262 24.34 -6.37 -4.78
CA PHE A 262 24.71 -5.84 -3.47
C PHE A 262 25.62 -6.79 -2.70
N SER A 263 25.28 -8.09 -2.69
CA SER A 263 26.05 -9.13 -2.02
C SER A 263 27.44 -9.26 -2.65
N ALA A 264 27.51 -9.33 -3.98
CA ALA A 264 28.77 -9.36 -4.72
C ALA A 264 29.63 -8.11 -4.46
N GLY A 265 29.03 -6.91 -4.50
CA GLY A 265 29.72 -5.66 -4.20
C GLY A 265 30.30 -5.63 -2.78
N THR A 266 29.54 -6.12 -1.80
CA THR A 266 29.98 -6.25 -0.41
C THR A 266 31.14 -7.25 -0.28
N LEU A 267 31.04 -8.43 -0.90
CA LEU A 267 32.10 -9.44 -0.87
C LEU A 267 33.38 -8.96 -1.56
N ILE A 268 33.26 -8.26 -2.68
CA ILE A 268 34.42 -7.65 -3.36
C ILE A 268 35.06 -6.57 -2.49
N ALA A 269 34.25 -5.75 -1.81
CA ALA A 269 34.76 -4.73 -0.88
C ALA A 269 35.49 -5.37 0.30
N LEU A 270 34.98 -6.50 0.81
CA LEU A 270 35.62 -7.28 1.87
C LEU A 270 36.95 -7.86 1.39
N ALA A 271 36.97 -8.50 0.22
CA ALA A 271 38.20 -9.04 -0.37
C ALA A 271 39.25 -7.94 -0.64
N ARG A 272 38.81 -6.70 -0.90
CA ARG A 272 39.65 -5.54 -1.19
C ARG A 272 39.74 -4.53 -0.04
N TRP A 273 39.44 -4.93 1.21
CA TRP A 273 39.31 -4.03 2.37
C TRP A 273 40.53 -3.14 2.63
N ARG A 274 41.72 -3.55 2.16
CA ARG A 274 42.95 -2.75 2.24
C ARG A 274 42.91 -1.48 1.37
N ARG A 275 42.08 -1.44 0.33
CA ARG A 275 41.91 -0.23 -0.51
C ARG A 275 41.02 0.79 0.22
N PRO A 276 41.43 2.07 0.32
CA PRO A 276 40.67 3.08 1.05
C PRO A 276 39.19 3.21 0.62
N PRO A 277 38.84 3.20 -0.70
CA PRO A 277 37.45 3.26 -1.11
C PRO A 277 36.62 2.04 -0.65
N ALA A 278 37.23 0.85 -0.56
CA ALA A 278 36.54 -0.37 -0.17
C ALA A 278 36.07 -0.33 1.29
N ARG A 279 36.83 0.33 2.19
CA ARG A 279 36.44 0.50 3.59
C ARG A 279 35.15 1.29 3.73
N LEU A 280 34.99 2.32 2.91
CA LEU A 280 33.77 3.12 2.88
C LEU A 280 32.57 2.29 2.39
N ILE A 281 32.76 1.49 1.34
CA ILE A 281 31.73 0.57 0.83
C ILE A 281 31.33 -0.45 1.89
N LEU A 282 32.28 -1.00 2.65
CA LEU A 282 31.99 -1.91 3.76
C LEU A 282 31.15 -1.25 4.86
N VAL A 283 31.38 0.03 5.16
CA VAL A 283 30.57 0.80 6.12
C VAL A 283 29.15 1.03 5.59
N TRP A 284 29.01 1.31 4.30
CA TRP A 284 27.69 1.36 3.64
C TRP A 284 26.96 0.02 3.75
N SER A 285 27.61 -1.08 3.35
CA SER A 285 27.06 -2.43 3.46
C SER A 285 26.68 -2.78 4.90
N ALA A 286 27.54 -2.49 5.87
CA ALA A 286 27.30 -2.77 7.28
C ALA A 286 26.06 -2.03 7.80
N GLY A 287 25.85 -0.76 7.45
CA GLY A 287 24.65 -0.05 7.86
C GLY A 287 23.37 -0.59 7.22
N VAL A 288 23.42 -1.06 5.97
CA VAL A 288 22.30 -1.77 5.35
C VAL A 288 21.99 -3.08 6.09
N ILE A 289 23.02 -3.88 6.41
CA ILE A 289 22.87 -5.14 7.15
C ILE A 289 22.31 -4.88 8.56
N ILE A 290 22.81 -3.87 9.26
CA ILE A 290 22.30 -3.46 10.58
C ILE A 290 20.83 -3.05 10.49
N PHE A 291 20.46 -2.25 9.49
CA PHE A 291 19.05 -1.92 9.24
C PHE A 291 18.20 -3.18 9.08
N LEU A 292 18.64 -4.13 8.23
CA LEU A 292 17.90 -5.37 7.98
C LEU A 292 17.74 -6.18 9.26
N VAL A 293 18.83 -6.45 9.99
CA VAL A 293 18.78 -7.21 11.25
C VAL A 293 17.89 -6.51 12.27
N PHE A 294 18.05 -5.21 12.45
CA PHE A 294 17.25 -4.44 13.40
C PHE A 294 15.77 -4.44 13.03
N PHE A 295 15.44 -4.18 11.76
CA PHE A 295 14.07 -4.20 11.25
C PHE A 295 13.43 -5.58 11.45
N LEU A 296 14.10 -6.66 11.04
CA LEU A 296 13.57 -8.02 11.14
C LEU A 296 13.44 -8.50 12.60
N THR A 297 14.26 -7.96 13.50
CA THR A 297 14.16 -8.27 14.95
C THR A 297 13.03 -7.49 15.60
N MET A 298 12.90 -6.19 15.29
CA MET A 298 11.93 -5.31 15.93
C MET A 298 10.52 -5.54 15.40
N GLN A 299 10.35 -5.52 14.09
CA GLN A 299 9.03 -5.47 13.46
C GLN A 299 8.38 -6.85 13.39
N GLN A 300 7.10 -6.94 13.76
CA GLN A 300 6.26 -8.10 13.43
C GLN A 300 6.10 -8.19 11.91
N TRP A 301 6.14 -9.40 11.38
CA TRP A 301 6.01 -9.62 9.95
C TRP A 301 4.62 -9.23 9.45
N HIS A 302 4.58 -8.52 8.34
CA HIS A 302 3.38 -8.31 7.56
C HIS A 302 3.75 -8.30 6.06
N PRO A 303 2.84 -8.68 5.15
CA PRO A 303 3.14 -8.79 3.71
C PRO A 303 3.68 -7.50 3.10
N PHE A 304 3.28 -6.35 3.64
CA PHE A 304 3.63 -5.03 3.10
C PHE A 304 4.96 -4.45 3.61
N SER A 305 5.76 -5.22 4.38
CA SER A 305 6.90 -4.68 5.15
C SER A 305 8.05 -4.26 4.25
N PHE A 306 8.11 -4.87 3.07
CA PHE A 306 9.16 -4.65 2.09
C PHE A 306 9.17 -3.22 1.54
N ARG A 307 8.02 -2.51 1.58
CA ARG A 307 7.96 -1.10 1.18
C ARG A 307 8.92 -0.21 1.99
N TYR A 308 9.18 -0.55 3.26
CA TYR A 308 10.09 0.20 4.13
C TYR A 308 11.56 0.03 3.76
N PHE A 309 11.90 -1.00 2.98
CA PHE A 309 13.29 -1.25 2.60
C PHE A 309 13.80 -0.17 1.63
N VAL A 310 12.90 0.59 0.99
CA VAL A 310 13.25 1.79 0.21
C VAL A 310 14.18 2.76 0.97
N LEU A 311 14.12 2.76 2.30
CA LEU A 311 14.99 3.54 3.19
C LEU A 311 16.48 3.23 3.02
N VAL A 312 16.85 2.02 2.57
CA VAL A 312 18.26 1.63 2.33
C VAL A 312 18.62 1.48 0.84
N ALA A 313 17.65 1.66 -0.06
CA ALA A 313 17.83 1.49 -1.50
C ALA A 313 19.03 2.28 -2.09
N PRO A 314 19.27 3.57 -1.70
CA PRO A 314 20.43 4.33 -2.20
C PRO A 314 21.77 3.63 -1.95
N TRP A 315 21.96 3.09 -0.75
CA TRP A 315 23.19 2.42 -0.35
C TRP A 315 23.34 1.05 -1.01
N ILE A 316 22.23 0.33 -1.20
CA ILE A 316 22.22 -0.93 -1.95
C ILE A 316 22.69 -0.69 -3.40
N ALA A 317 22.10 0.29 -4.09
CA ALA A 317 22.44 0.63 -5.47
C ALA A 317 23.91 1.10 -5.60
N LEU A 318 24.37 1.91 -4.65
CA LEU A 318 25.74 2.38 -4.54
C LEU A 318 26.76 1.24 -4.42
N VAL A 319 26.54 0.32 -3.47
CA VAL A 319 27.44 -0.82 -3.22
C VAL A 319 27.47 -1.75 -4.43
N ALA A 320 26.31 -2.02 -5.03
CA ALA A 320 26.19 -2.79 -6.26
C ALA A 320 27.01 -2.16 -7.40
N ALA A 321 26.80 -0.87 -7.68
CA ALA A 321 27.53 -0.14 -8.72
C ALA A 321 29.04 -0.17 -8.49
N TRP A 322 29.49 -0.01 -7.24
CA TRP A 322 30.91 -0.08 -6.92
C TRP A 322 31.50 -1.46 -7.19
N GLY A 323 30.77 -2.52 -6.84
CA GLY A 323 31.15 -3.90 -7.14
C GLY A 323 31.35 -4.15 -8.63
N ILE A 324 30.42 -3.68 -9.47
CA ILE A 324 30.52 -3.80 -10.94
C ILE A 324 31.77 -3.07 -11.46
N GLU A 325 32.07 -1.88 -10.93
CA GLU A 325 33.28 -1.12 -11.30
C GLU A 325 34.60 -1.76 -10.87
N GLN A 326 34.58 -2.78 -10.01
CA GLN A 326 35.77 -3.52 -9.64
C GLN A 326 36.15 -4.64 -10.62
N LEU A 327 35.26 -4.94 -11.58
CA LEU A 327 35.46 -5.97 -12.60
C LEU A 327 36.41 -5.49 -13.72
N ALA A 328 36.99 -6.44 -14.45
CA ALA A 328 37.77 -6.14 -15.66
C ALA A 328 36.88 -5.46 -16.74
N PRO A 329 37.46 -4.73 -17.71
CA PRO A 329 36.68 -3.91 -18.64
C PRO A 329 35.57 -4.65 -19.39
N ARG A 330 35.84 -5.84 -19.92
CA ARG A 330 34.85 -6.67 -20.65
C ARG A 330 33.68 -7.13 -19.75
N PRO A 331 33.91 -7.88 -18.65
CA PRO A 331 32.82 -8.30 -17.78
C PRO A 331 32.08 -7.12 -17.15
N ARG A 332 32.76 -6.03 -16.84
CA ARG A 332 32.12 -4.79 -16.37
C ARG A 332 31.08 -4.28 -17.36
N THR A 333 31.44 -4.15 -18.64
CA THR A 333 30.51 -3.69 -19.68
C THR A 333 29.32 -4.64 -19.82
N VAL A 334 29.57 -5.96 -19.85
CA VAL A 334 28.50 -6.96 -19.95
C VAL A 334 27.53 -6.87 -18.76
N VAL A 335 28.06 -6.83 -17.53
CA VAL A 335 27.25 -6.75 -16.32
C VAL A 335 26.45 -5.45 -16.28
N TRP A 336 27.04 -4.31 -16.65
CA TRP A 336 26.30 -3.06 -16.76
C TRP A 336 25.18 -3.12 -17.79
N THR A 337 25.44 -3.66 -18.98
CA THR A 337 24.42 -3.80 -20.04
C THR A 337 23.27 -4.69 -19.57
N LEU A 338 23.56 -5.84 -18.95
CA LEU A 338 22.55 -6.74 -18.42
C LEU A 338 21.75 -6.09 -17.27
N ALA A 339 22.43 -5.40 -16.37
CA ALA A 339 21.78 -4.69 -15.27
C ALA A 339 20.86 -3.58 -15.79
N LEU A 340 21.29 -2.80 -16.80
CA LEU A 340 20.46 -1.77 -17.42
C LEU A 340 19.26 -2.35 -18.17
N ALA A 341 19.43 -3.45 -18.91
CA ALA A 341 18.32 -4.14 -19.54
C ALA A 341 17.30 -4.64 -18.50
N GLY A 342 17.79 -5.19 -17.39
CA GLY A 342 16.96 -5.59 -16.24
C GLY A 342 16.21 -4.41 -15.62
N VAL A 343 16.91 -3.31 -15.36
CA VAL A 343 16.32 -2.04 -14.87
C VAL A 343 15.19 -1.62 -15.78
N LEU A 344 15.44 -1.44 -17.08
CA LEU A 344 14.44 -0.98 -18.04
C LEU A 344 13.21 -1.91 -18.07
N ALA A 345 13.43 -3.24 -18.09
CA ALA A 345 12.35 -4.22 -18.12
C ALA A 345 11.48 -4.17 -16.85
N VAL A 346 12.10 -4.11 -15.67
CA VAL A 346 11.37 -4.03 -14.39
C VAL A 346 10.69 -2.67 -14.24
N SER A 347 11.38 -1.56 -14.49
CA SER A 347 10.80 -0.22 -14.38
C SER A 347 9.60 -0.05 -15.30
N TRP A 348 9.72 -0.50 -16.56
CA TRP A 348 8.64 -0.44 -17.54
C TRP A 348 7.42 -1.25 -17.09
N HIS A 349 7.64 -2.50 -16.70
CA HIS A 349 6.59 -3.40 -16.24
C HIS A 349 5.88 -2.86 -14.99
N VAL A 350 6.61 -2.47 -13.96
CA VAL A 350 6.06 -1.95 -12.71
C VAL A 350 5.29 -0.65 -12.95
N THR A 351 5.85 0.30 -13.70
CA THR A 351 5.19 1.59 -13.99
C THR A 351 3.87 1.40 -14.75
N LEU A 352 3.81 0.46 -15.68
CA LEU A 352 2.64 0.22 -16.53
C LEU A 352 1.63 -0.79 -15.96
N ARG A 353 1.99 -1.61 -14.99
CA ARG A 353 1.10 -2.66 -14.47
C ARG A 353 0.70 -2.46 -13.02
N THR A 354 1.31 -1.53 -12.28
CA THR A 354 0.94 -1.29 -10.88
C THR A 354 -0.45 -0.67 -10.80
N HIS A 355 -1.40 -1.38 -10.21
CA HIS A 355 -2.78 -0.94 -10.02
C HIS A 355 -2.90 0.25 -9.04
N GLN A 356 -1.91 0.42 -8.16
CA GLN A 356 -1.80 1.56 -7.24
C GLN A 356 -1.07 2.79 -7.83
N ALA A 357 -0.77 2.81 -9.14
CA ALA A 357 -0.07 3.92 -9.76
C ALA A 357 -0.89 5.23 -9.66
N GLY A 358 -0.57 6.05 -8.68
CA GLY A 358 -1.08 7.39 -8.44
C GLY A 358 -0.80 8.40 -9.56
N TRP A 359 0.21 8.22 -10.43
CA TRP A 359 0.29 9.06 -11.65
C TRP A 359 -0.88 8.78 -12.60
N ARG A 360 -1.43 7.56 -12.60
CA ARG A 360 -2.71 7.29 -13.28
C ARG A 360 -3.84 8.04 -12.62
N ALA A 361 -3.78 8.40 -11.35
CA ALA A 361 -4.80 9.28 -10.78
C ALA A 361 -4.82 10.67 -11.43
N VAL A 362 -3.71 11.11 -12.04
CA VAL A 362 -3.62 12.38 -12.77
C VAL A 362 -4.17 12.24 -14.20
N THR A 363 -3.86 11.14 -14.88
CA THR A 363 -4.20 10.97 -16.31
C THR A 363 -5.41 10.08 -16.59
N GLN A 364 -5.70 9.12 -15.70
CA GLN A 364 -6.75 8.09 -15.79
C GLN A 364 -7.32 7.76 -14.39
N PRO A 365 -8.04 8.70 -13.73
CA PRO A 365 -8.44 8.58 -12.32
C PRO A 365 -9.20 7.29 -11.96
N THR A 366 -10.01 6.79 -12.90
CA THR A 366 -10.79 5.54 -12.76
C THR A 366 -9.92 4.29 -12.68
N ARG A 367 -8.65 4.35 -13.09
CA ARG A 367 -7.69 3.23 -13.02
C ARG A 367 -6.75 3.28 -11.83
N SER A 368 -6.81 4.32 -11.00
CA SER A 368 -6.08 4.37 -9.74
C SER A 368 -7.00 3.87 -8.63
N LEU A 369 -6.80 2.62 -8.18
CA LEU A 369 -7.69 1.98 -7.22
C LEU A 369 -7.85 2.81 -5.93
N GLY A 370 -6.74 3.30 -5.37
CA GLY A 370 -6.76 4.10 -4.15
C GLY A 370 -7.54 5.41 -4.29
N PHE A 371 -7.39 6.11 -5.42
CA PHE A 371 -8.18 7.31 -5.71
C PHE A 371 -9.65 6.97 -5.93
N PHE A 372 -9.94 5.98 -6.78
CA PHE A 372 -11.30 5.58 -7.13
C PHE A 372 -12.09 5.13 -5.90
N VAL A 373 -11.51 4.29 -5.05
CA VAL A 373 -12.13 3.84 -3.79
C VAL A 373 -12.32 5.02 -2.83
N SER A 374 -11.29 5.82 -2.58
CA SER A 374 -11.39 6.95 -1.64
C SER A 374 -12.42 7.99 -2.11
N HIS A 375 -12.46 8.27 -3.41
CA HIS A 375 -13.43 9.17 -4.03
C HIS A 375 -14.84 8.57 -3.97
N GLY A 376 -15.00 7.31 -4.35
CA GLY A 376 -16.26 6.59 -4.34
C GLY A 376 -16.87 6.50 -2.94
N TRP A 377 -16.07 6.14 -1.93
CA TRP A 377 -16.50 6.13 -0.53
C TRP A 377 -16.95 7.50 -0.07
N ARG A 378 -16.18 8.55 -0.37
CA ARG A 378 -16.53 9.92 0.00
C ARG A 378 -17.83 10.38 -0.65
N GLU A 379 -18.02 10.08 -1.93
CA GLU A 379 -19.22 10.49 -2.65
C GLU A 379 -20.45 9.70 -2.18
N TRP A 380 -20.32 8.40 -2.00
CA TRP A 380 -21.37 7.55 -1.45
C TRP A 380 -21.78 7.96 -0.03
N SER A 381 -20.81 8.18 0.86
CA SER A 381 -21.11 8.53 2.25
C SER A 381 -21.75 9.91 2.39
N ARG A 382 -21.51 10.85 1.46
CA ARG A 382 -22.24 12.13 1.39
C ARG A 382 -23.71 11.99 1.05
N GLN A 383 -24.09 10.90 0.39
CA GLN A 383 -25.47 10.60 0.03
C GLN A 383 -26.23 9.92 1.19
N LEU A 384 -25.53 9.53 2.26
CA LEU A 384 -26.17 9.06 3.48
C LEU A 384 -26.88 10.22 4.15
N ASP A 385 -28.11 9.98 4.57
CA ASP A 385 -28.93 10.97 5.26
C ASP A 385 -28.40 11.29 6.67
N GLN A 386 -29.13 12.18 7.36
CA GLN A 386 -28.78 12.70 8.67
C GLN A 386 -27.35 13.26 8.71
N PRO A 387 -26.98 14.22 7.83
CA PRO A 387 -25.60 14.68 7.69
C PRO A 387 -24.99 15.24 9.00
N GLU A 388 -25.82 15.60 9.96
CA GLU A 388 -25.48 16.07 11.30
C GLU A 388 -25.08 14.98 12.30
N THR A 389 -25.47 13.72 12.09
CA THR A 389 -25.14 12.62 13.01
C THR A 389 -23.75 12.04 12.71
N PRO A 390 -23.02 11.42 13.64
CA PRO A 390 -21.67 10.92 13.37
C PRO A 390 -21.67 9.68 12.47
N PHE A 391 -20.50 9.38 11.91
CA PHE A 391 -20.17 8.06 11.38
C PHE A 391 -19.42 7.24 12.42
N THR A 392 -19.87 6.01 12.65
CA THR A 392 -19.15 5.03 13.43
C THR A 392 -18.55 4.01 12.47
N LEU A 393 -17.22 3.92 12.43
CA LEU A 393 -16.50 3.03 11.52
C LEU A 393 -16.07 1.76 12.24
N ASP A 394 -16.50 0.61 11.73
CA ASP A 394 -15.98 -0.71 12.09
C ASP A 394 -15.40 -1.35 10.81
N LEU A 395 -14.25 -0.82 10.42
CA LEU A 395 -13.50 -1.20 9.22
C LEU A 395 -12.11 -1.66 9.62
N PRO A 396 -11.52 -2.66 8.96
CA PRO A 396 -10.11 -3.00 9.18
C PRO A 396 -9.21 -1.76 9.01
N GLU A 397 -8.20 -1.59 9.85
CA GLU A 397 -7.36 -0.38 9.86
C GLU A 397 -6.58 -0.13 8.57
N GLU A 398 -6.40 -1.15 7.74
CA GLU A 398 -5.71 -1.08 6.45
C GLU A 398 -6.56 -0.40 5.34
N ARG A 399 -7.75 0.11 5.68
CA ARG A 399 -8.67 0.77 4.75
C ARG A 399 -8.41 2.27 4.62
N PRO A 400 -8.83 2.93 3.51
CA PRO A 400 -8.68 4.37 3.34
C PRO A 400 -9.64 5.19 4.20
N LEU A 401 -9.56 5.05 5.54
CA LEU A 401 -10.41 5.73 6.53
C LEU A 401 -10.43 7.26 6.35
N SER A 402 -9.36 7.82 5.78
CA SER A 402 -9.28 9.24 5.45
C SER A 402 -10.42 9.76 4.56
N ALA A 403 -11.11 8.88 3.81
CA ALA A 403 -12.30 9.24 3.03
C ALA A 403 -13.47 9.75 3.90
N PHE A 404 -13.54 9.32 5.16
CA PHE A 404 -14.58 9.72 6.12
C PHE A 404 -14.16 10.96 6.94
N TYR A 405 -12.92 11.01 7.41
CA TYR A 405 -12.43 12.13 8.21
C TYR A 405 -12.25 13.45 7.41
N ARG A 406 -12.28 13.40 6.07
CA ARG A 406 -11.97 14.53 5.18
C ARG A 406 -13.14 14.91 4.29
N GLN A 407 -14.33 14.99 4.87
CA GLN A 407 -15.55 15.35 4.16
C GLN A 407 -15.90 16.83 4.31
N TRP A 408 -16.63 17.34 3.33
CA TRP A 408 -17.32 18.63 3.39
C TRP A 408 -18.77 18.43 2.93
N PRO A 409 -19.77 18.83 3.75
CA PRO A 409 -19.63 19.33 5.12
C PRO A 409 -18.93 18.32 6.05
N ARG A 410 -18.28 18.82 7.10
CA ARG A 410 -17.53 17.95 8.03
C ARG A 410 -18.54 17.19 8.89
N ARG A 411 -18.41 15.87 8.90
CA ARG A 411 -19.17 14.96 9.76
C ARG A 411 -18.24 14.38 10.82
N ASP A 412 -18.72 14.21 12.04
CA ASP A 412 -17.94 13.58 13.11
C ASP A 412 -17.77 12.09 12.81
N VAL A 413 -16.60 11.55 13.15
CA VAL A 413 -16.24 10.16 12.85
C VAL A 413 -15.66 9.51 14.10
N ALA A 414 -16.31 8.46 14.57
CA ALA A 414 -15.86 7.57 15.63
C ALA A 414 -15.36 6.25 15.00
N TYR A 415 -14.33 5.65 15.58
CA TYR A 415 -13.82 4.34 15.17
C TYR A 415 -14.08 3.33 16.28
N LEU A 416 -14.72 2.20 15.96
CA LEU A 416 -14.98 1.13 16.92
C LEU A 416 -13.70 0.31 17.12
N PRO A 417 -13.18 0.21 18.36
CA PRO A 417 -12.02 -0.63 18.64
C PRO A 417 -12.34 -2.11 18.41
N GLU A 418 -11.38 -2.88 17.89
CA GLU A 418 -11.45 -4.36 17.65
C GLU A 418 -11.87 -5.22 18.87
N SER A 419 -12.12 -4.63 20.05
CA SER A 419 -12.40 -5.30 21.33
C SER A 419 -13.88 -5.35 21.72
N ALA A 420 -14.79 -4.76 20.95
CA ALA A 420 -16.22 -4.95 21.15
C ALA A 420 -16.63 -6.36 20.66
N PRO A 421 -17.46 -7.12 21.40
CA PRO A 421 -18.01 -8.37 20.88
C PRO A 421 -18.77 -8.08 19.58
N ALA A 422 -18.40 -8.77 18.50
CA ALA A 422 -19.05 -8.61 17.21
C ALA A 422 -20.55 -8.90 17.37
N ALA A 423 -21.37 -7.88 17.15
CA ALA A 423 -22.81 -8.02 17.22
C ALA A 423 -23.27 -9.13 16.26
N ALA A 424 -24.27 -9.91 16.65
CA ALA A 424 -24.78 -10.99 15.81
C ALA A 424 -25.53 -10.48 14.57
N THR A 425 -26.09 -9.26 14.63
CA THR A 425 -26.86 -8.62 13.56
C THR A 425 -26.56 -7.12 13.46
N ALA A 426 -26.83 -6.51 12.31
CA ALA A 426 -26.67 -5.06 12.15
C ALA A 426 -27.62 -4.29 13.10
N GLU A 427 -28.86 -4.75 13.26
CA GLU A 427 -29.84 -4.16 14.19
C GLU A 427 -29.35 -4.12 15.63
N ALA A 428 -28.69 -5.19 16.09
CA ALA A 428 -28.08 -5.20 17.41
C ALA A 428 -26.88 -4.26 17.49
N ALA A 429 -26.08 -4.16 16.42
CA ALA A 429 -24.89 -3.32 16.34
C ALA A 429 -25.22 -1.82 16.38
N VAL A 430 -26.32 -1.41 15.74
CA VAL A 430 -26.74 0.01 15.67
C VAL A 430 -27.65 0.44 16.82
N ARG A 431 -28.08 -0.49 17.68
CA ARG A 431 -28.98 -0.18 18.79
C ARG A 431 -28.29 0.77 19.77
N GLY A 432 -28.82 1.99 19.87
CA GLY A 432 -28.28 3.04 20.73
C GLY A 432 -27.06 3.76 20.14
N LEU A 433 -26.72 3.52 18.87
CA LEU A 433 -25.79 4.36 18.12
C LEU A 433 -26.53 5.54 17.51
N ASP A 434 -25.96 6.73 17.68
CA ASP A 434 -26.38 7.91 16.92
C ASP A 434 -25.69 7.89 15.55
N GLY A 435 -26.47 7.90 14.47
CA GLY A 435 -25.98 7.97 13.10
C GLY A 435 -25.69 6.61 12.44
N TRP A 436 -24.74 6.60 11.50
CA TRP A 436 -24.48 5.44 10.63
C TRP A 436 -23.28 4.62 11.10
N LEU A 437 -23.45 3.31 11.23
CA LEU A 437 -22.39 2.32 11.36
C LEU A 437 -21.92 1.86 9.98
N ILE A 438 -20.63 2.04 9.67
CA ILE A 438 -20.02 1.67 8.39
C ILE A 438 -19.09 0.46 8.59
N VAL A 439 -19.35 -0.61 7.84
CA VAL A 439 -18.67 -1.92 7.91
C VAL A 439 -18.33 -2.47 6.52
N PRO A 440 -17.49 -3.52 6.39
CA PRO A 440 -17.36 -4.24 5.12
C PRO A 440 -18.72 -4.75 4.63
N ALA A 441 -18.97 -4.72 3.32
CA ALA A 441 -20.28 -5.06 2.75
C ALA A 441 -20.78 -6.47 3.16
N SER A 442 -19.86 -7.43 3.27
CA SER A 442 -20.16 -8.81 3.66
C SER A 442 -20.41 -9.02 5.16
N HIS A 443 -20.14 -8.02 6.02
CA HIS A 443 -20.07 -8.23 7.47
C HIS A 443 -21.41 -8.68 8.07
N PHE A 444 -22.51 -7.99 7.75
CA PHE A 444 -23.87 -8.33 8.22
C PHE A 444 -24.77 -8.89 7.12
N LEU A 445 -24.21 -9.34 6.00
CA LEU A 445 -24.97 -9.85 4.87
C LEU A 445 -25.89 -11.00 5.31
N GLY A 446 -27.20 -10.82 5.13
CA GLY A 446 -28.27 -11.72 5.55
C GLY A 446 -28.59 -11.72 7.04
N ARG A 447 -27.96 -10.85 7.82
CA ARG A 447 -28.12 -10.70 9.28
C ARG A 447 -28.36 -9.22 9.64
N GLU A 448 -29.07 -8.49 8.80
CA GLU A 448 -29.27 -7.05 8.97
C GLU A 448 -30.29 -6.75 10.07
N GLY A 449 -31.43 -7.45 10.07
CA GLY A 449 -32.58 -7.12 10.92
C GLY A 449 -33.35 -5.90 10.40
N ARG A 450 -34.03 -5.17 11.29
CA ARG A 450 -34.83 -3.98 10.96
C ARG A 450 -33.99 -2.70 11.05
N VAL A 451 -33.28 -2.40 9.96
CA VAL A 451 -32.38 -1.24 9.87
C VAL A 451 -32.53 -0.51 8.54
N ALA A 452 -32.17 0.78 8.50
CA ALA A 452 -31.88 1.45 7.26
C ALA A 452 -30.48 1.01 6.79
N ALA A 453 -30.33 0.74 5.50
CA ALA A 453 -29.10 0.21 4.93
C ALA A 453 -28.76 0.89 3.61
N SER A 454 -27.46 1.09 3.38
CA SER A 454 -26.90 1.59 2.13
C SER A 454 -25.60 0.85 1.83
N VAL A 455 -25.35 0.52 0.57
CA VAL A 455 -24.19 -0.29 0.17
C VAL A 455 -23.46 0.38 -0.98
N TRP A 456 -22.14 0.35 -0.94
CA TRP A 456 -21.25 0.74 -2.03
C TRP A 456 -20.40 -0.45 -2.45
N LEU A 457 -20.45 -0.80 -3.74
CA LEU A 457 -19.81 -1.99 -4.27
C LEU A 457 -18.70 -1.65 -5.27
N LEU A 458 -17.46 -2.00 -4.94
CA LEU A 458 -16.37 -1.93 -5.91
C LEU A 458 -16.56 -3.05 -6.95
N GLY A 459 -16.79 -2.68 -8.20
CA GLY A 459 -17.00 -3.65 -9.29
C GLY A 459 -18.25 -4.50 -9.14
N GLY A 460 -19.20 -4.07 -8.28
CA GLY A 460 -20.42 -4.82 -8.01
C GLY A 460 -20.25 -6.05 -7.11
N ASP A 461 -19.14 -6.15 -6.38
CA ASP A 461 -18.76 -7.33 -5.60
C ASP A 461 -18.76 -7.05 -4.09
N GLU A 462 -19.60 -7.73 -3.31
CA GLU A 462 -19.64 -7.64 -1.84
C GLU A 462 -18.41 -8.23 -1.14
N THR A 463 -17.74 -9.20 -1.78
CA THR A 463 -16.55 -9.85 -1.23
C THR A 463 -15.31 -8.98 -1.42
N SER A 464 -15.42 -7.94 -2.25
CA SER A 464 -14.34 -7.00 -2.46
C SER A 464 -13.96 -6.37 -1.12
N PRO A 465 -12.67 -6.35 -0.78
CA PRO A 465 -12.19 -5.74 0.46
C PRO A 465 -12.53 -4.24 0.56
N PHE A 466 -12.88 -3.60 -0.55
CA PHE A 466 -13.23 -2.18 -0.58
C PHE A 466 -14.73 -1.92 -0.63
N SER A 467 -15.57 -2.94 -0.72
CA SER A 467 -17.02 -2.76 -0.69
C SER A 467 -17.51 -2.53 0.74
N LEU A 468 -18.41 -1.58 0.91
CA LEU A 468 -18.89 -1.10 2.20
C LEU A 468 -20.40 -1.22 2.32
N ALA A 469 -20.87 -1.44 3.53
CA ALA A 469 -22.25 -1.25 3.92
C ALA A 469 -22.32 -0.23 5.06
N ALA A 470 -23.36 0.59 5.06
CA ALA A 470 -23.72 1.47 6.16
C ALA A 470 -25.09 1.03 6.70
N TYR A 471 -25.23 1.03 8.02
CA TYR A 471 -26.48 0.72 8.71
C TYR A 471 -26.80 1.80 9.76
N ARG A 472 -28.08 2.13 9.94
CA ARG A 472 -28.55 2.92 11.08
C ARG A 472 -29.91 2.41 11.57
N SER A 473 -30.28 2.76 12.80
CA SER A 473 -31.63 2.52 13.29
C SER A 473 -32.66 3.23 12.40
N LEU A 474 -33.79 2.55 12.17
CA LEU A 474 -34.93 3.13 11.47
C LEU A 474 -35.55 4.25 12.31
N GLY A 475 -35.99 5.32 11.64
CA GLY A 475 -36.88 6.30 12.27
C GLY A 475 -38.25 5.71 12.61
N PRO A 476 -39.08 6.41 13.40
CA PRO A 476 -40.40 5.92 13.84
C PRO A 476 -41.32 5.44 12.72
N ASP A 477 -41.27 6.10 11.56
CA ASP A 477 -42.12 5.81 10.40
C ASP A 477 -41.36 5.15 9.22
N GLU A 478 -40.07 4.86 9.42
CA GLU A 478 -39.23 4.33 8.35
C GLU A 478 -39.39 2.82 8.21
N LYS A 479 -39.52 2.36 6.97
CA LYS A 479 -39.51 0.94 6.65
C LYS A 479 -38.13 0.55 6.11
N PRO A 480 -37.64 -0.66 6.43
CA PRO A 480 -36.41 -1.13 5.84
C PRO A 480 -36.60 -1.26 4.32
N ASN A 481 -35.59 -0.83 3.57
CA ASN A 481 -35.58 -0.90 2.11
C ASN A 481 -34.82 -2.15 1.64
N PRO A 482 -35.16 -2.72 0.48
CA PRO A 482 -34.35 -3.76 -0.13
C PRO A 482 -32.93 -3.28 -0.40
N VAL A 483 -31.96 -4.17 -0.22
CA VAL A 483 -30.53 -3.85 -0.34
C VAL A 483 -29.89 -4.73 -1.40
N ILE A 484 -29.10 -4.12 -2.29
CA ILE A 484 -28.27 -4.85 -3.25
C ILE A 484 -26.87 -5.01 -2.66
N TYR A 485 -26.49 -6.24 -2.35
CA TYR A 485 -25.13 -6.60 -1.93
C TYR A 485 -24.24 -7.00 -3.10
N ARG A 486 -24.80 -7.51 -4.19
CA ARG A 486 -24.01 -7.84 -5.39
C ARG A 486 -24.69 -7.29 -6.62
N GLN A 487 -23.91 -6.76 -7.54
CA GLN A 487 -24.34 -6.36 -8.87
C GLN A 487 -23.19 -6.59 -9.86
N ARG A 488 -22.81 -7.85 -10.04
CA ARG A 488 -21.71 -8.19 -10.95
C ARG A 488 -22.24 -8.31 -12.35
N ARG A 489 -21.49 -7.75 -13.29
CA ARG A 489 -21.76 -7.86 -14.71
C ARG A 489 -20.74 -8.77 -15.36
N THR A 490 -21.18 -9.82 -16.02
CA THR A 490 -20.34 -10.78 -16.73
C THR A 490 -20.73 -10.87 -18.20
N LEU A 491 -19.72 -10.96 -19.06
CA LEU A 491 -19.87 -11.11 -20.51
C LEU A 491 -19.46 -12.54 -20.86
N VAL A 492 -20.40 -13.34 -21.38
CA VAL A 492 -20.16 -14.73 -21.79
C VAL A 492 -20.74 -14.92 -23.18
N GLY A 493 -19.84 -14.94 -24.19
CA GLY A 493 -20.21 -15.08 -25.59
C GLY A 493 -21.25 -14.03 -26.03
N PRO A 494 -22.42 -14.44 -26.56
CA PRO A 494 -23.46 -13.52 -27.00
C PRO A 494 -24.38 -13.04 -25.86
N THR A 495 -24.01 -13.22 -24.59
CA THR A 495 -24.87 -12.86 -23.46
C THR A 495 -24.20 -11.93 -22.47
N VAL A 496 -24.99 -11.01 -21.92
CA VAL A 496 -24.64 -10.16 -20.78
C VAL A 496 -25.43 -10.64 -19.58
N THR A 497 -24.75 -11.06 -18.52
CA THR A 497 -25.40 -11.51 -17.28
C THR A 497 -25.15 -10.49 -16.17
N PHE A 498 -26.21 -10.11 -15.47
CA PHE A 498 -26.18 -9.37 -14.22
C PHE A 498 -26.50 -10.35 -13.09
N ASP A 499 -25.50 -10.63 -12.27
CA ASP A 499 -25.63 -11.44 -11.06
C ASP A 499 -25.88 -10.49 -9.87
N LEU A 500 -27.12 -10.48 -9.39
CA LEU A 500 -27.56 -9.66 -8.27
C LEU A 500 -27.68 -10.51 -7.00
N LEU A 501 -27.35 -9.91 -5.86
CA LEU A 501 -27.61 -10.49 -4.55
C LEU A 501 -28.43 -9.46 -3.76
N ILE A 502 -29.71 -9.75 -3.56
CA ILE A 502 -30.69 -8.79 -3.06
C ILE A 502 -31.25 -9.29 -1.73
N LYS A 503 -31.18 -8.46 -0.69
CA LYS A 503 -31.93 -8.64 0.55
C LYS A 503 -33.30 -8.00 0.40
N SER A 504 -34.36 -8.80 0.50
CA SER A 504 -35.72 -8.27 0.64
C SER A 504 -35.93 -7.74 2.07
N ALA A 505 -36.74 -6.70 2.22
CA ALA A 505 -37.01 -6.04 3.49
C ALA A 505 -38.51 -6.09 3.80
N GLY A 506 -38.98 -7.21 4.33
CA GLY A 506 -40.40 -7.47 4.64
C GLY A 506 -41.37 -7.55 3.45
N ALA A 507 -41.01 -7.05 2.27
CA ALA A 507 -41.82 -7.12 1.05
C ALA A 507 -41.51 -8.38 0.23
N PRO A 508 -42.52 -9.12 -0.26
CA PRO A 508 -42.33 -10.30 -1.10
C PRO A 508 -41.92 -9.96 -2.54
N THR A 509 -41.94 -8.67 -2.93
CA THR A 509 -41.55 -8.20 -4.26
C THR A 509 -40.55 -7.05 -4.16
N VAL A 510 -39.53 -7.08 -5.02
CA VAL A 510 -38.54 -6.01 -5.17
C VAL A 510 -38.62 -5.47 -6.58
N ARG A 511 -38.63 -4.14 -6.72
CA ARG A 511 -38.74 -3.47 -8.02
C ARG A 511 -37.35 -3.22 -8.59
N VAL A 512 -37.10 -3.70 -9.80
CA VAL A 512 -35.84 -3.49 -10.53
C VAL A 512 -36.13 -2.85 -11.88
N ALA A 513 -35.45 -1.75 -12.17
CA ALA A 513 -35.49 -1.08 -13.45
C ALA A 513 -34.32 -1.52 -14.32
N PHE A 514 -34.57 -1.69 -15.61
CA PHE A 514 -33.54 -1.82 -16.62
C PHE A 514 -33.84 -0.94 -17.83
N ALA A 515 -32.78 -0.45 -18.45
CA ALA A 515 -32.86 0.38 -19.65
C ALA A 515 -32.09 -0.27 -20.81
N ASN A 516 -32.73 -0.34 -21.98
CA ASN A 516 -32.08 -0.71 -23.24
C ASN A 516 -31.86 0.54 -24.09
N PRO A 517 -30.70 1.20 -24.01
CA PRO A 517 -30.42 2.34 -24.87
C PRO A 517 -30.03 1.96 -26.30
N ALA A 518 -29.96 0.66 -26.62
CA ALA A 518 -29.61 0.23 -27.97
C ALA A 518 -30.72 0.54 -28.97
N PRO A 519 -30.38 0.76 -30.26
CA PRO A 519 -31.36 0.98 -31.32
C PRO A 519 -32.14 -0.28 -31.71
N GLN A 520 -31.80 -1.44 -31.13
CA GLN A 520 -32.44 -2.72 -31.41
C GLN A 520 -33.06 -3.32 -30.14
N ALA A 521 -34.16 -4.05 -30.33
CA ALA A 521 -34.81 -4.77 -29.24
C ALA A 521 -33.88 -5.86 -28.69
N ARG A 522 -33.95 -6.11 -27.39
CA ARG A 522 -33.14 -7.13 -26.73
C ARG A 522 -34.00 -8.09 -25.96
N ASP A 523 -33.80 -9.37 -26.22
CA ASP A 523 -34.38 -10.40 -25.36
C ASP A 523 -33.65 -10.43 -24.03
N PHE A 524 -34.42 -10.54 -22.97
CA PHE A 524 -33.90 -10.74 -21.64
C PHE A 524 -34.68 -11.83 -20.91
N ARG A 525 -33.97 -12.55 -20.06
CA ARG A 525 -34.55 -13.49 -19.11
C ARG A 525 -34.06 -13.14 -17.73
N TRP A 526 -34.90 -13.30 -16.74
CA TRP A 526 -34.50 -13.18 -15.35
C TRP A 526 -34.99 -14.37 -14.54
N ALA A 527 -34.23 -14.70 -13.51
CA ALA A 527 -34.51 -15.80 -12.60
C ALA A 527 -34.29 -15.34 -11.15
N THR A 528 -35.23 -15.71 -10.30
CA THR A 528 -35.21 -15.59 -8.84
C THR A 528 -35.34 -16.99 -8.24
N PRO A 529 -35.19 -17.17 -6.92
CA PRO A 529 -35.49 -18.44 -6.28
C PRO A 529 -36.94 -18.92 -6.43
N LEU A 530 -37.87 -18.00 -6.73
CA LEU A 530 -39.32 -18.28 -6.76
C LEU A 530 -39.89 -18.41 -8.18
N THR A 531 -39.29 -17.73 -9.17
CA THR A 531 -39.80 -17.73 -10.54
C THR A 531 -38.72 -17.38 -11.56
N HIS A 532 -39.01 -17.67 -12.82
CA HIS A 532 -38.24 -17.24 -13.97
C HIS A 532 -39.19 -16.69 -15.04
N GLN A 533 -38.75 -15.66 -15.76
CA GLN A 533 -39.52 -15.09 -16.86
C GLN A 533 -38.60 -14.66 -18.00
N GLN A 534 -39.14 -14.66 -19.22
CA GLN A 534 -38.49 -14.16 -20.42
C GLN A 534 -39.37 -13.09 -21.05
N ALA A 535 -38.76 -12.03 -21.56
CA ALA A 535 -39.43 -10.96 -22.27
C ALA A 535 -38.46 -10.25 -23.23
N THR A 536 -39.00 -9.35 -24.05
CA THR A 536 -38.21 -8.49 -24.94
C THR A 536 -38.33 -7.04 -24.47
N LEU A 537 -37.19 -6.35 -24.47
CA LEU A 537 -37.05 -4.93 -24.11
C LEU A 537 -36.86 -4.13 -25.40
N ALA A 538 -37.79 -3.22 -25.70
CA ALA A 538 -37.77 -2.45 -26.94
C ALA A 538 -36.59 -1.46 -26.99
N PRO A 539 -36.22 -0.95 -28.17
CA PRO A 539 -35.21 0.10 -28.30
C PRO A 539 -35.55 1.34 -27.47
N GLY A 540 -34.60 1.85 -26.69
CA GLY A 540 -34.78 3.01 -25.81
C GLY A 540 -35.69 2.78 -24.59
N GLU A 541 -36.24 1.58 -24.40
CA GLU A 541 -37.20 1.30 -23.34
C GLU A 541 -36.51 1.22 -21.97
N ARG A 542 -37.07 1.92 -20.99
CA ARG A 542 -36.82 1.68 -19.56
C ARG A 542 -38.03 0.95 -18.98
N ARG A 543 -37.82 -0.29 -18.54
CA ARG A 543 -38.87 -1.14 -17.94
C ARG A 543 -38.56 -1.38 -16.47
N VAL A 544 -39.59 -1.33 -15.63
CA VAL A 544 -39.53 -1.73 -14.22
C VAL A 544 -40.27 -3.05 -14.09
N ILE A 545 -39.64 -4.04 -13.47
CA ILE A 545 -40.26 -5.32 -13.13
C ILE A 545 -40.32 -5.53 -11.64
N GLU A 546 -41.26 -6.35 -11.21
CA GLU A 546 -41.38 -6.83 -9.85
C GLU A 546 -40.78 -8.23 -9.76
N LEU A 547 -39.74 -8.36 -8.94
CA LEU A 547 -39.06 -9.61 -8.67
C LEU A 547 -39.64 -10.22 -7.39
N PRO A 548 -40.37 -11.34 -7.45
CA PRO A 548 -40.81 -12.01 -6.25
C PRO A 548 -39.61 -12.67 -5.57
N LEU A 549 -39.37 -12.30 -4.31
CA LEU A 549 -38.28 -12.82 -3.49
C LEU A 549 -38.84 -13.30 -2.14
N PRO A 550 -38.27 -14.34 -1.52
CA PRO A 550 -38.65 -14.73 -0.17
C PRO A 550 -38.48 -13.52 0.77
N ALA A 551 -39.49 -13.25 1.60
CA ALA A 551 -39.46 -12.13 2.52
C ALA A 551 -38.31 -12.29 3.53
N ASP A 552 -37.63 -11.18 3.79
CA ASP A 552 -36.49 -11.09 4.68
C ASP A 552 -35.31 -12.03 4.38
N ALA A 553 -35.18 -12.51 3.14
CA ALA A 553 -34.07 -13.36 2.71
C ALA A 553 -33.10 -12.63 1.76
N VAL A 554 -31.84 -13.07 1.77
CA VAL A 554 -30.88 -12.75 0.70
C VAL A 554 -31.09 -13.73 -0.44
N SER A 555 -31.34 -13.20 -1.64
CA SER A 555 -31.64 -13.99 -2.82
C SER A 555 -30.71 -13.66 -3.96
N GLU A 556 -30.22 -14.70 -4.64
CA GLU A 556 -29.51 -14.54 -5.90
C GLU A 556 -30.53 -14.33 -7.03
N VAL A 557 -30.35 -13.26 -7.79
CA VAL A 557 -31.16 -12.95 -8.97
C VAL A 557 -30.24 -12.83 -10.16
N LYS A 558 -30.55 -13.56 -11.24
CA LYS A 558 -29.80 -13.46 -12.50
C LYS A 558 -30.66 -12.80 -13.54
N ILE A 559 -30.13 -11.77 -14.20
CA ILE A 559 -30.76 -11.12 -15.35
C ILE A 559 -29.81 -11.25 -16.53
N ILE A 560 -30.26 -11.90 -17.60
CA ILE A 560 -29.45 -12.27 -18.74
C ILE A 560 -30.05 -11.61 -19.98
N PHE A 561 -29.26 -10.82 -20.68
CA PHE A 561 -29.62 -10.18 -21.95
C PHE A 561 -28.88 -10.84 -23.11
N THR A 562 -29.55 -10.98 -24.24
CA THR A 562 -28.92 -11.34 -25.51
C THR A 562 -28.22 -10.11 -26.09
N ARG A 563 -26.97 -10.28 -26.53
CA ARG A 563 -26.15 -9.22 -27.12
C ARG A 563 -26.51 -9.04 -28.59
N VAL A 564 -26.56 -7.79 -29.01
CA VAL A 564 -26.71 -7.39 -30.41
C VAL A 564 -25.32 -7.07 -30.99
N SER A 565 -25.06 -7.47 -32.23
CA SER A 565 -23.77 -7.22 -32.89
C SER A 565 -23.53 -5.73 -33.12
N GLY A 566 -22.33 -5.23 -32.77
CA GLY A 566 -21.95 -3.82 -32.95
C GLY A 566 -22.30 -2.86 -31.80
N ASP A 567 -22.87 -3.37 -30.71
CA ASP A 567 -23.28 -2.55 -29.57
C ASP A 567 -22.10 -2.14 -28.67
N SER A 568 -22.15 -0.91 -28.14
CA SER A 568 -21.24 -0.51 -27.06
C SER A 568 -21.65 -1.28 -25.80
N ASP A 569 -20.70 -2.03 -25.24
CA ASP A 569 -20.98 -2.91 -24.11
C ASP A 569 -21.52 -2.14 -22.89
N ASP A 570 -21.30 -0.84 -22.73
CA ASP A 570 -21.59 -0.10 -21.47
C ASP A 570 -23.03 0.41 -21.29
N ALA A 571 -23.95 0.06 -22.19
CA ALA A 571 -25.21 0.79 -22.28
C ALA A 571 -26.37 0.21 -21.41
N LEU A 572 -26.37 -1.09 -21.08
CA LEU A 572 -27.42 -1.67 -20.22
C LEU A 572 -27.20 -1.31 -18.75
N THR A 573 -28.22 -0.71 -18.12
CA THR A 573 -28.25 -0.44 -16.67
C THR A 573 -29.30 -1.29 -15.98
N VAL A 574 -29.01 -1.66 -14.73
CA VAL A 574 -29.94 -2.37 -13.83
C VAL A 574 -29.90 -1.61 -12.50
N GLU A 575 -31.04 -1.20 -11.96
CA GLU A 575 -31.10 -0.39 -10.74
C GLU A 575 -32.28 -0.82 -9.86
N LEU A 576 -32.11 -0.79 -8.54
CA LEU A 576 -33.23 -0.98 -7.62
C LEU A 576 -34.10 0.28 -7.62
N VAL A 577 -35.41 0.11 -7.78
CA VAL A 577 -36.37 1.20 -7.64
C VAL A 577 -36.81 1.23 -6.19
N ARG A 578 -36.44 2.30 -5.48
CA ARG A 578 -36.86 2.55 -4.10
C ARG A 578 -38.30 3.03 -4.03
#